data_AF-A0A969SCP0-F1
#
_entry.id   AF-A0A969SCP0-F1
#
_cell.length_a   1.000
_cell.length_b   1.000
_cell.length_c   1.000
_cell.angle_alpha   90.00
_cell.angle_beta   90.00
_cell.angle_gamma   90.00
#
_symmetry.space_group_name_H-M   'P 1'
#
loop_
_entity.id
_entity.type
_entity.pdbx_description
1 polymer ?
#
loop_
_entity_poly.entity_id
_entity_poly.type
_entity_poly.pdbx_seq_one_letter_code
_entity_poly.pdbx_strand_id
1 'polypeptide(L)'
;MSGMAAQAEMLDIVRESVVAQRVIKISGGEAHESVRFDKSANTLRQLIMKQSIAAAASTPITHFVVSIAIGAIIYLAASKTLGEPMPMANFIAFIVAATALVPQIKQLASVNEQIQRGLAASTRVFSLIDAPAETDTGKIALTRANGAVRFEHISLHYPTKNTFALDNVSLSIAPGETIALVGPSGGGKTSLVNLVPRFSCRLVARYTLMTLPLMTFA
;
A
#
# COMPACT_ATOMS: atom_id res chain seq x y z
N MET A 1 -11.51 -9.90 -9.00
CA MET A 1 -10.49 -8.84 -9.12
C MET A 1 -11.16 -7.50 -8.83
N SER A 2 -10.74 -6.80 -7.78
CA SER A 2 -11.30 -5.48 -7.43
C SER A 2 -10.80 -4.42 -8.41
N GLY A 3 -11.52 -3.29 -8.56
CA GLY A 3 -11.07 -2.18 -9.42
C GLY A 3 -9.67 -1.67 -9.07
N MET A 4 -9.34 -1.66 -7.77
CA MET A 4 -7.99 -1.33 -7.27
C MET A 4 -6.92 -2.33 -7.74
N ALA A 5 -7.24 -3.64 -7.79
CA ALA A 5 -6.30 -4.66 -8.26
C ALA A 5 -6.03 -4.51 -9.77
N ALA A 6 -7.05 -4.23 -10.58
CA ALA A 6 -6.88 -3.96 -12.01
C ALA A 6 -6.07 -2.68 -12.28
N GLN A 7 -6.24 -1.66 -11.44
CA GLN A 7 -5.44 -0.44 -11.52
C GLN A 7 -3.97 -0.68 -11.15
N ALA A 8 -3.71 -1.50 -10.12
CA ALA A 8 -2.35 -1.90 -9.75
C ALA A 8 -1.68 -2.72 -10.88
N GLU A 9 -2.39 -3.69 -11.46
CA GLU A 9 -1.89 -4.47 -12.60
C GLU A 9 -1.53 -3.60 -13.81
N MET A 10 -2.36 -2.59 -14.13
CA MET A 10 -2.07 -1.64 -15.20
C MET A 10 -0.82 -0.80 -14.89
N LEU A 11 -0.65 -0.35 -13.65
CA LEU A 11 0.54 0.39 -13.22
C LEU A 11 1.80 -0.47 -13.28
N ASP A 12 1.70 -1.73 -12.89
CA ASP A 12 2.81 -2.68 -12.96
C ASP A 12 3.24 -2.93 -14.40
N ILE A 13 2.29 -3.14 -15.32
CA ILE A 13 2.58 -3.27 -16.76
C ILE A 13 3.31 -2.01 -17.25
N VAL A 14 2.77 -0.82 -17.00
CA VAL A 14 3.39 0.45 -17.44
C VAL A 14 4.81 0.59 -16.87
N ARG A 15 5.00 0.29 -15.58
CA ARG A 15 6.30 0.38 -14.93
C ARG A 15 7.30 -0.61 -15.53
N GLU A 16 6.87 -1.84 -15.78
CA GLU A 16 7.67 -2.87 -16.44
C GLU A 16 8.05 -2.44 -17.85
N SER A 17 7.12 -1.94 -18.66
CA SER A 17 7.41 -1.48 -20.04
C SER A 17 8.43 -0.33 -20.05
N VAL A 18 8.35 0.60 -19.10
CA VAL A 18 9.29 1.72 -18.98
C VAL A 18 10.69 1.24 -18.62
N VAL A 19 10.80 0.31 -17.66
CA VAL A 19 12.09 -0.28 -17.27
C VAL A 19 12.68 -1.15 -18.39
N ALA A 20 11.84 -1.91 -19.09
CA ALA A 20 12.22 -2.85 -20.13
C ALA A 20 12.28 -2.24 -21.55
N GLN A 21 12.14 -0.92 -21.71
CA GLN A 21 11.99 -0.27 -23.01
C GLN A 21 13.08 -0.65 -24.02
N ARG A 22 14.35 -0.78 -23.58
CA ARG A 22 15.46 -1.19 -24.46
C ARG A 22 15.32 -2.64 -24.92
N VAL A 23 14.89 -3.53 -24.03
CA VAL A 23 14.70 -4.96 -24.32
C VAL A 23 13.57 -5.13 -25.33
N ILE A 24 12.44 -4.45 -25.10
CA ILE A 24 11.26 -4.49 -25.98
C ILE A 24 11.62 -4.09 -27.41
N LYS A 25 12.39 -3.01 -27.58
CA LYS A 25 12.84 -2.53 -28.90
C LYS A 25 13.80 -3.49 -29.59
N ILE A 26 14.74 -4.08 -28.84
CA ILE A 26 15.72 -5.02 -29.41
C ILE A 26 15.03 -6.34 -29.81
N SER A 27 14.01 -6.76 -29.07
CA SER A 27 13.25 -7.98 -29.37
C SER A 27 12.12 -7.77 -30.40
N GLY A 28 11.86 -6.56 -30.87
CA GLY A 28 10.70 -6.24 -31.72
C GLY A 28 9.35 -6.55 -31.05
N GLY A 29 9.29 -6.39 -29.72
CA GLY A 29 8.18 -6.82 -28.87
C GLY A 29 7.05 -5.80 -28.73
N GLU A 30 7.08 -4.67 -29.45
CA GLU A 30 6.14 -3.57 -29.26
C GLU A 30 4.68 -3.98 -29.46
N ALA A 31 4.41 -4.80 -30.48
CA ALA A 31 3.06 -5.29 -30.75
C ALA A 31 2.53 -6.18 -29.62
N HIS A 32 3.40 -7.02 -29.05
CA HIS A 32 3.03 -7.88 -27.92
C HIS A 32 2.71 -7.06 -26.67
N GLU A 33 3.54 -6.05 -26.37
CA GLU A 33 3.34 -5.19 -25.21
C GLU A 33 2.08 -4.31 -25.35
N SER A 34 1.78 -3.84 -26.57
CA SER A 34 0.53 -3.12 -26.86
C SER A 34 -0.70 -3.98 -26.56
N VAL A 35 -0.72 -5.23 -27.03
CA VAL A 35 -1.84 -6.15 -26.77
C VAL A 35 -2.00 -6.44 -25.28
N ARG A 36 -0.87 -6.60 -24.56
CA ARG A 36 -0.87 -6.81 -23.10
C ARG A 36 -1.47 -5.60 -22.37
N PHE A 37 -1.06 -4.39 -22.74
CA PHE A 37 -1.59 -3.15 -22.20
C PHE A 37 -3.08 -2.99 -22.50
N ASP A 38 -3.52 -3.19 -23.75
CA ASP A 38 -4.91 -3.04 -24.17
C ASP A 38 -5.85 -3.97 -23.40
N LYS A 39 -5.42 -5.20 -23.13
CA LYS A 39 -6.19 -6.17 -22.34
C LYS A 39 -6.39 -5.69 -20.90
N SER A 40 -5.34 -5.19 -20.26
CA SER A 40 -5.41 -4.66 -18.88
C SER A 40 -6.24 -3.38 -18.82
N ALA A 41 -6.02 -2.46 -19.76
CA ALA A 41 -6.77 -1.21 -19.89
C ALA A 41 -8.27 -1.47 -20.11
N ASN A 42 -8.65 -2.41 -20.97
CA ASN A 42 -10.05 -2.74 -21.20
C ASN A 42 -10.69 -3.41 -19.97
N THR A 43 -9.94 -4.23 -19.23
CA THR A 43 -10.42 -4.81 -17.96
C THR A 43 -10.70 -3.73 -16.93
N LEU A 44 -9.77 -2.78 -16.75
CA LEU A 44 -9.96 -1.63 -15.88
C LEU A 44 -11.16 -0.78 -16.33
N ARG A 45 -11.29 -0.52 -17.63
CA ARG A 45 -12.41 0.22 -18.23
C ARG A 45 -13.75 -0.44 -17.90
N GLN A 46 -13.86 -1.76 -18.07
CA GLN A 46 -15.09 -2.50 -17.76
C GLN A 46 -15.44 -2.42 -16.28
N LEU A 47 -14.46 -2.51 -15.38
CA LEU A 47 -14.68 -2.41 -13.94
C LEU A 47 -15.12 -1.00 -13.52
N ILE A 48 -14.46 0.04 -14.04
CA ILE A 48 -14.85 1.43 -13.82
C ILE A 48 -16.25 1.69 -14.39
N MET A 49 -16.57 1.18 -15.58
CA MET A 49 -17.90 1.33 -16.17
C MET A 49 -18.99 0.63 -15.35
N LYS A 50 -18.75 -0.60 -14.87
CA LYS A 50 -19.68 -1.32 -13.98
C LYS A 50 -19.93 -0.52 -12.70
N GLN A 51 -18.87 0.04 -12.10
CA GLN A 51 -18.98 0.88 -10.92
C GLN A 51 -19.75 2.17 -11.21
N SER A 52 -19.47 2.83 -12.34
CA SER A 52 -20.13 4.06 -12.77
C SER A 52 -21.62 3.85 -13.03
N ILE A 53 -22.00 2.76 -13.71
CA ILE A 53 -23.41 2.41 -13.95
C ILE A 53 -24.14 2.15 -12.62
N ALA A 54 -23.53 1.41 -11.70
CA ALA A 54 -24.10 1.16 -10.37
C ALA A 54 -24.30 2.46 -9.59
N ALA A 55 -23.32 3.38 -9.63
CA ALA A 55 -23.42 4.69 -9.00
C ALA A 55 -24.50 5.57 -9.65
N ALA A 56 -24.55 5.61 -10.99
CA ALA A 56 -25.52 6.40 -11.74
C ALA A 56 -26.97 5.92 -11.53
N ALA A 57 -27.19 4.61 -11.36
CA ALA A 57 -28.51 4.04 -11.09
C ALA A 57 -29.10 4.47 -9.74
N SER A 58 -28.27 4.82 -8.76
CA SER A 58 -28.73 5.20 -7.41
C SER A 58 -29.60 6.46 -7.39
N THR A 59 -29.32 7.43 -8.26
CA THR A 59 -30.06 8.70 -8.33
C THR A 59 -31.48 8.50 -8.88
N PRO A 60 -31.68 7.92 -10.08
CA PRO A 60 -33.02 7.62 -10.60
C PRO A 60 -33.88 6.78 -9.65
N ILE A 61 -33.30 5.76 -9.00
CA ILE A 61 -34.02 4.92 -8.03
C ILE A 61 -34.54 5.77 -6.86
N THR A 62 -33.71 6.69 -6.36
CA THR A 62 -34.12 7.59 -5.27
C THR A 62 -35.25 8.51 -5.72
N HIS A 63 -35.15 9.12 -6.91
CA HIS A 63 -36.20 9.96 -7.45
C HIS A 63 -37.50 9.18 -7.68
N PHE A 64 -37.42 7.93 -8.13
CA PHE A 64 -38.59 7.08 -8.31
C PHE A 64 -39.33 6.83 -6.99
N VAL A 65 -38.60 6.52 -5.91
CA VAL A 65 -39.19 6.37 -4.56
C VAL A 65 -39.82 7.67 -4.08
N VAL A 66 -39.17 8.81 -4.30
CA VAL A 66 -39.72 10.14 -3.96
C VAL A 66 -40.99 10.44 -4.75
N SER A 67 -41.02 10.15 -6.05
CA SER A 67 -42.19 10.34 -6.90
C SER A 67 -43.37 9.48 -6.46
N ILE A 68 -43.14 8.22 -6.06
CA ILE A 68 -44.17 7.35 -5.49
C ILE A 68 -44.72 7.94 -4.18
N ALA A 69 -43.83 8.40 -3.30
CA ALA A 69 -44.23 9.01 -2.04
C ALA A 69 -45.10 10.26 -2.27
N ILE A 70 -44.67 11.17 -3.17
CA ILE A 70 -45.44 12.37 -3.55
C ILE A 70 -46.79 11.97 -4.15
N GLY A 71 -46.82 10.96 -5.04
CA GLY A 71 -48.06 10.45 -5.61
C GLY A 71 -49.05 9.91 -4.56
N ALA A 72 -48.55 9.16 -3.57
CA ALA A 72 -49.36 8.68 -2.45
C ALA A 72 -49.91 9.82 -1.60
N ILE A 73 -49.08 10.85 -1.32
CA ILE A 73 -49.50 12.04 -0.59
C ILE A 73 -50.59 12.81 -1.35
N ILE A 74 -50.43 13.00 -2.67
CA ILE A 74 -51.44 13.65 -3.53
C ILE A 74 -52.75 12.85 -3.50
N TYR A 75 -52.67 11.52 -3.62
CA TYR A 75 -53.85 10.65 -3.60
C TYR A 75 -54.62 10.79 -2.27
N LEU A 76 -53.92 10.72 -1.13
CA LEU A 76 -54.52 10.88 0.20
C LEU A 76 -55.10 12.28 0.43
N ALA A 77 -54.45 13.32 -0.09
CA ALA A 77 -54.96 14.69 -0.05
C ALA A 77 -56.23 14.85 -0.91
N ALA A 78 -56.27 14.19 -2.07
CA ALA A 78 -57.41 14.23 -2.98
C ALA A 78 -58.62 13.41 -2.48
N SER A 79 -58.38 12.29 -1.78
CA SER A 79 -59.42 11.37 -1.33
C SER A 79 -60.27 11.91 -0.15
N LYS A 80 -60.06 13.16 0.29
CA LYS A 80 -60.76 13.83 1.42
C LYS A 80 -60.78 12.99 2.72
N THR A 81 -59.86 12.03 2.85
CA THR A 81 -59.85 11.05 3.95
C THR A 81 -59.21 11.63 5.22
N LEU A 82 -58.56 12.79 5.10
CA LEU A 82 -57.89 13.51 6.17
C LEU A 82 -58.60 14.85 6.42
N GLY A 83 -59.69 14.85 7.19
CA GLY A 83 -60.26 16.05 7.83
C GLY A 83 -60.45 17.29 6.95
N GLU A 84 -60.19 18.47 7.53
CA GLU A 84 -60.29 19.76 6.83
C GLU A 84 -59.27 19.90 5.69
N PRO A 85 -59.64 20.56 4.58
CA PRO A 85 -58.73 20.76 3.45
C PRO A 85 -57.47 21.52 3.87
N MET A 86 -56.31 20.88 3.71
CA MET A 86 -55.02 21.50 4.01
C MET A 86 -54.78 22.72 3.12
N PRO A 87 -54.30 23.86 3.67
CA PRO A 87 -53.90 25.01 2.86
C PRO A 87 -52.79 24.66 1.86
N MET A 88 -52.89 25.19 0.64
CA MET A 88 -51.93 24.93 -0.44
C MET A 88 -50.47 25.26 -0.06
N ALA A 89 -50.27 26.29 0.77
CA ALA A 89 -48.96 26.68 1.29
C ALA A 89 -48.32 25.56 2.13
N ASN A 90 -49.09 24.91 3.01
CA ASN A 90 -48.60 23.83 3.86
C ASN A 90 -48.26 22.57 3.05
N PHE A 91 -49.03 22.31 1.99
CA PHE A 91 -48.76 21.21 1.06
C PHE A 91 -47.43 21.39 0.31
N ILE A 92 -47.20 22.58 -0.25
CA ILE A 92 -45.93 22.89 -0.95
C ILE A 92 -44.76 22.83 0.03
N ALA A 93 -44.91 23.41 1.22
CA ALA A 93 -43.87 23.39 2.26
C ALA A 93 -43.50 21.95 2.67
N PHE A 94 -44.49 21.06 2.78
CA PHE A 94 -44.25 19.64 3.09
C PHE A 94 -43.46 18.93 1.98
N ILE A 95 -43.80 19.13 0.70
CA ILE A 95 -43.06 18.52 -0.42
C ILE A 95 -41.62 19.01 -0.46
N VAL A 96 -41.39 20.31 -0.26
CA VAL A 96 -40.04 20.89 -0.23
C VAL A 96 -39.25 20.32 0.95
N ALA A 97 -39.85 20.22 2.14
CA ALA A 97 -39.20 19.63 3.30
C ALA A 97 -38.87 18.14 3.11
N ALA A 98 -39.80 17.35 2.57
CA ALA A 98 -39.61 15.92 2.31
C ALA A 98 -38.52 15.66 1.27
N THR A 99 -38.46 16.47 0.20
CA THR A 99 -37.41 16.35 -0.82
C THR A 99 -36.05 16.82 -0.30
N ALA A 100 -35.99 17.82 0.57
CA ALA A 100 -34.75 18.29 1.20
C ALA A 100 -34.12 17.28 2.18
N LEU A 101 -34.90 16.35 2.75
CA LEU A 101 -34.40 15.30 3.64
C LEU A 101 -33.60 14.21 2.92
N VAL A 102 -33.91 13.93 1.65
CA VAL A 102 -33.28 12.88 0.85
C VAL A 102 -31.75 12.99 0.78
N PRO A 103 -31.13 14.15 0.43
CA PRO A 103 -29.68 14.29 0.40
C PRO A 103 -29.05 14.13 1.79
N GLN A 104 -29.73 14.56 2.85
CA GLN A 104 -29.23 14.45 4.23
C GLN A 104 -29.13 12.98 4.67
N ILE A 105 -30.15 12.18 4.37
CA ILE A 105 -30.15 10.74 4.63
C ILE A 105 -29.02 10.05 3.84
N LYS A 106 -28.86 10.41 2.56
CA LYS A 106 -27.77 9.88 1.72
C LYS A 106 -26.39 10.24 2.26
N GLN A 107 -26.20 11.48 2.71
CA GLN A 107 -24.94 11.94 3.26
C GLN A 107 -24.58 11.14 4.51
N LEU A 108 -25.52 10.97 5.45
CA LEU A 108 -25.33 10.13 6.63
C LEU A 108 -24.96 8.69 6.29
N ALA A 109 -25.62 8.09 5.29
CA ALA A 109 -25.29 6.74 4.83
C ALA A 109 -23.85 6.66 4.24
N SER A 110 -23.42 7.71 3.52
CA SER A 110 -22.09 7.75 2.90
C SER A 110 -20.94 7.92 3.89
N VAL A 111 -21.21 8.47 5.09
CA VAL A 111 -20.20 8.64 6.14
C VAL A 111 -19.64 7.28 6.58
N ASN A 112 -20.46 6.24 6.65
CA ASN A 112 -20.00 4.90 7.03
C ASN A 112 -18.92 4.36 6.07
N GLU A 113 -19.08 4.57 4.77
CA GLU A 113 -18.08 4.19 3.76
C GLU A 113 -16.77 4.98 3.93
N GLN A 114 -16.86 6.27 4.26
CA GLN A 114 -15.67 7.10 4.52
C GLN A 114 -14.92 6.64 5.77
N ILE A 115 -15.64 6.36 6.86
CA ILE A 115 -15.04 5.84 8.11
C ILE A 115 -14.34 4.50 7.86
N GLN A 116 -14.98 3.56 7.16
CA GLN A 116 -14.39 2.26 6.86
C GLN A 116 -13.11 2.37 6.02
N ARG A 117 -13.11 3.24 5.00
CA ARG A 117 -11.89 3.51 4.21
C ARG A 117 -10.79 4.15 5.05
N GLY A 118 -11.16 5.11 5.92
CA GLY A 118 -10.24 5.74 6.85
C GLY A 118 -9.58 4.73 7.80
N LEU A 119 -10.39 3.84 8.38
CA LEU A 119 -9.91 2.79 9.27
C LEU A 119 -8.96 1.81 8.56
N ALA A 120 -9.30 1.38 7.34
CA ALA A 120 -8.44 0.50 6.56
C ALA A 120 -7.10 1.14 6.20
N ALA A 121 -7.09 2.45 5.89
CA ALA A 121 -5.87 3.21 5.65
C ALA A 121 -5.05 3.39 6.94
N SER A 122 -5.71 3.71 8.07
CA SER A 122 -5.03 3.90 9.34
C SER A 122 -4.37 2.62 9.84
N THR A 123 -4.97 1.44 9.63
CA THR A 123 -4.33 0.16 9.99
C THR A 123 -2.96 0.00 9.34
N ARG A 124 -2.80 0.43 8.07
CA ARG A 124 -1.50 0.36 7.40
C ARG A 124 -0.50 1.35 7.98
N VAL A 125 -0.94 2.58 8.26
CA VAL A 125 -0.10 3.61 8.87
C VAL A 125 0.36 3.18 10.26
N PHE A 126 -0.56 2.72 11.11
CA PHE A 126 -0.23 2.22 12.44
C PHE A 126 0.65 0.97 12.37
N SER A 127 0.43 0.05 11.43
CA SER A 127 1.33 -1.10 11.26
C SER A 127 2.79 -0.72 10.94
N LEU A 128 2.99 0.43 10.29
CA LEU A 128 4.33 0.96 10.00
C LEU A 128 4.93 1.67 11.22
N ILE A 129 4.12 2.43 11.96
CA ILE A 129 4.54 3.12 13.19
C ILE A 129 4.87 2.12 14.30
N ASP A 130 4.08 1.05 14.41
CA ASP A 130 4.23 -0.01 15.40
C ASP A 130 5.30 -1.05 14.99
N ALA A 131 5.89 -0.91 13.80
CA ALA A 131 6.98 -1.77 13.37
C ALA A 131 8.16 -1.62 14.33
N PRO A 132 8.78 -2.71 14.80
CA PRO A 132 9.89 -2.64 15.74
C PRO A 132 11.05 -1.87 15.10
N ALA A 133 11.53 -0.84 15.79
CA ALA A 133 12.76 -0.16 15.42
C ALA A 133 13.95 -1.14 15.45
N GLU A 134 15.00 -0.82 14.71
CA GLU A 134 16.23 -1.60 14.75
C GLU A 134 16.78 -1.63 16.19
N THR A 135 17.16 -2.82 16.66
CA THR A 135 17.68 -3.00 18.00
C THR A 135 19.09 -2.39 18.11
N ASP A 136 19.19 -1.22 18.73
CA ASP A 136 20.46 -0.65 19.13
C ASP A 136 20.72 -0.85 20.64
N THR A 137 21.61 -1.80 20.95
CA THR A 137 22.09 -2.05 22.32
C THR A 137 23.43 -1.39 22.61
N GLY A 138 23.93 -0.58 21.67
CA GLY A 138 25.19 0.11 21.78
C GLY A 138 25.22 1.09 22.95
N LYS A 139 26.28 1.05 23.75
CA LYS A 139 26.48 1.98 24.88
C LYS A 139 27.73 2.83 24.72
N ILE A 140 28.62 2.47 23.78
CA ILE A 140 29.89 3.13 23.57
C ILE A 140 29.79 4.01 22.34
N ALA A 141 29.86 5.32 22.54
CA ALA A 141 30.01 6.29 21.46
C ALA A 141 31.50 6.36 21.04
N LEU A 142 31.80 5.98 19.80
CA LEU A 142 33.15 6.06 19.24
C LEU A 142 33.38 7.43 18.60
N THR A 143 34.35 8.20 19.11
CA THR A 143 34.78 9.46 18.46
C THR A 143 35.66 9.21 17.23
N ARG A 144 36.52 8.18 17.30
CA ARG A 144 37.37 7.73 16.19
C ARG A 144 37.76 6.26 16.39
N ALA A 145 37.54 5.42 15.39
CA ALA A 145 37.95 4.02 15.41
C ALA A 145 39.46 3.87 15.08
N ASN A 146 40.15 2.91 15.71
CA ASN A 146 41.55 2.56 15.35
C ASN A 146 41.67 1.80 14.02
N GLY A 147 40.55 1.47 13.36
CA GLY A 147 40.55 0.83 12.03
C GLY A 147 40.78 -0.69 12.02
N ALA A 148 40.97 -1.33 13.16
CA ALA A 148 41.06 -2.80 13.23
C ALA A 148 39.67 -3.45 13.24
N VAL A 149 39.40 -4.34 12.28
CA VAL A 149 38.12 -5.07 12.15
C VAL A 149 38.39 -6.57 12.14
N ARG A 150 37.69 -7.33 12.99
CA ARG A 150 37.81 -8.79 13.01
C ARG A 150 36.45 -9.48 12.98
N PHE A 151 36.29 -10.35 12.00
CA PHE A 151 35.21 -11.32 11.88
C PHE A 151 35.73 -12.69 12.32
N GLU A 152 35.03 -13.33 13.25
CA GLU A 152 35.37 -14.66 13.76
C GLU A 152 34.17 -15.59 13.58
N HIS A 153 34.31 -16.59 12.72
CA HIS A 153 33.31 -17.65 12.49
C HIS A 153 31.90 -17.10 12.21
N ILE A 154 31.79 -16.11 11.32
CA ILE A 154 30.51 -15.48 11.02
C ILE A 154 29.67 -16.30 10.05
N SER A 155 28.42 -16.54 10.43
CA SER A 155 27.39 -17.07 9.54
C SER A 155 26.23 -16.09 9.45
N LEU A 156 25.82 -15.77 8.22
CA LEU A 156 24.73 -14.83 7.93
C LEU A 156 23.63 -15.54 7.16
N HIS A 157 22.41 -15.40 7.65
CA HIS A 157 21.22 -15.96 7.05
C HIS A 157 20.17 -14.86 6.82
N TYR A 158 19.77 -14.65 5.57
CA TYR A 158 18.68 -13.75 5.25
C TYR A 158 17.34 -14.49 5.43
N PRO A 159 16.33 -13.90 6.09
CA PRO A 159 15.03 -14.57 6.31
C PRO A 159 14.32 -15.04 5.03
N THR A 160 14.64 -14.42 3.90
CA THR A 160 14.03 -14.68 2.59
C THR A 160 14.65 -15.85 1.83
N LYS A 161 15.78 -16.40 2.29
CA LYS A 161 16.48 -17.52 1.64
C LYS A 161 16.76 -18.62 2.65
N ASN A 162 16.70 -19.87 2.21
CA ASN A 162 16.96 -21.04 3.06
C ASN A 162 18.45 -21.43 3.11
N THR A 163 19.33 -20.62 2.51
CA THR A 163 20.77 -20.85 2.44
C THR A 163 21.52 -19.74 3.15
N PHE A 164 22.63 -20.11 3.79
CA PHE A 164 23.55 -19.15 4.39
C PHE A 164 24.20 -18.29 3.29
N ALA A 165 24.13 -16.97 3.45
CA ALA A 165 24.79 -16.02 2.55
C ALA A 165 26.29 -15.89 2.87
N LEU A 166 26.66 -16.14 4.13
CA LEU A 166 28.02 -16.34 4.61
C LEU A 166 27.97 -17.53 5.55
N ASP A 167 28.92 -18.45 5.43
CA ASP A 167 29.00 -19.64 6.28
C ASP A 167 30.41 -19.76 6.86
N ASN A 168 30.52 -19.61 8.18
CA ASN A 168 31.74 -19.78 8.96
C ASN A 168 32.95 -18.98 8.44
N VAL A 169 32.75 -17.70 8.11
CA VAL A 169 33.81 -16.84 7.56
C VAL A 169 34.62 -16.17 8.68
N SER A 170 35.94 -16.24 8.60
CA SER A 170 36.86 -15.53 9.50
C SER A 170 37.77 -14.60 8.69
N LEU A 171 37.83 -13.32 9.06
CA LEU A 171 38.60 -12.29 8.36
C LEU A 171 39.13 -11.29 9.38
N SER A 172 40.42 -10.98 9.31
CA SER A 172 41.06 -9.96 10.14
C SER A 172 41.63 -8.86 9.25
N ILE A 173 41.33 -7.62 9.57
CA ILE A 173 41.77 -6.42 8.84
C ILE A 173 42.54 -5.53 9.80
N ALA A 174 43.82 -5.30 9.51
CA ALA A 174 44.67 -4.44 10.31
C ALA A 174 44.42 -2.94 10.04
N PRO A 175 44.75 -2.04 10.98
CA PRO A 175 44.67 -0.61 10.76
C PRO A 175 45.45 -0.16 9.52
N GLY A 176 44.80 0.54 8.60
CA GLY A 176 45.42 1.03 7.35
C GLY A 176 45.58 -0.03 6.26
N GLU A 177 45.19 -1.28 6.51
CA GLU A 177 45.19 -2.35 5.52
C GLU A 177 44.01 -2.18 4.55
N THR A 178 44.24 -2.43 3.26
CA THR A 178 43.19 -2.42 2.24
C THR A 178 43.00 -3.83 1.71
N ILE A 179 41.79 -4.36 1.87
CA ILE A 179 41.41 -5.70 1.40
C ILE A 179 40.45 -5.58 0.23
N ALA A 180 40.73 -6.33 -0.85
CA ALA A 180 39.84 -6.46 -1.99
C ALA A 180 39.05 -7.78 -1.90
N LEU A 181 37.72 -7.69 -1.90
CA LEU A 181 36.83 -8.85 -1.92
C LEU A 181 36.50 -9.24 -3.37
N VAL A 182 37.07 -10.34 -3.85
CA VAL A 182 36.89 -10.82 -5.24
C VAL A 182 36.19 -12.18 -5.26
N GLY A 183 35.32 -12.40 -6.26
CA GLY A 183 34.73 -13.72 -6.51
C GLY A 183 33.47 -13.66 -7.38
N PRO A 184 32.80 -14.80 -7.62
CA PRO A 184 31.62 -14.88 -8.49
C PRO A 184 30.43 -14.09 -7.95
N SER A 185 29.52 -13.66 -8.84
CA SER A 185 28.26 -13.01 -8.45
C SER A 185 27.47 -13.90 -7.50
N GLY A 186 26.94 -13.34 -6.41
CA GLY A 186 26.21 -14.08 -5.38
C GLY A 186 27.06 -14.72 -4.28
N GLY A 187 28.40 -14.66 -4.36
CA GLY A 187 29.30 -15.22 -3.33
C GLY A 187 29.40 -14.44 -2.01
N GLY A 188 28.35 -13.73 -1.59
CA GLY A 188 28.29 -13.09 -0.26
C GLY A 188 29.12 -11.80 -0.04
N LYS A 189 29.86 -11.30 -1.03
CA LYS A 189 30.72 -10.10 -0.91
C LYS A 189 29.98 -8.87 -0.39
N THR A 190 28.88 -8.49 -1.04
CA THR A 190 28.05 -7.35 -0.60
C THR A 190 27.46 -7.59 0.78
N SER A 191 27.10 -8.83 1.10
CA SER A 191 26.62 -9.19 2.43
C SER A 191 27.69 -8.96 3.50
N LEU A 192 28.95 -9.33 3.25
CA LEU A 192 30.06 -9.10 4.17
C LEU A 192 30.31 -7.60 4.38
N VAL A 193 30.29 -6.80 3.31
CA VAL A 193 30.41 -5.34 3.40
C VAL A 193 29.27 -4.73 4.22
N ASN A 194 28.03 -5.20 4.03
CA ASN A 194 26.85 -4.71 4.76
C ASN A 194 26.85 -5.10 6.25
N LEU A 195 27.68 -6.06 6.68
CA LEU A 195 27.85 -6.39 8.09
C LEU A 195 28.68 -5.37 8.86
N VAL A 196 29.62 -4.68 8.20
CA VAL A 196 30.45 -3.65 8.84
C VAL A 196 29.61 -2.51 9.45
N PRO A 197 28.66 -1.90 8.70
CA PRO A 197 27.74 -0.89 9.25
C PRO A 197 26.51 -1.48 9.97
N ARG A 198 26.45 -2.80 10.18
CA ARG A 198 25.38 -3.51 10.91
C ARG A 198 23.97 -3.47 10.29
N PHE A 199 23.84 -3.26 8.98
CA PHE A 199 22.54 -3.22 8.26
C PHE A 199 21.75 -4.54 8.22
N SER A 200 22.28 -5.65 8.77
CA SER A 200 21.63 -6.97 8.69
C SER A 200 21.72 -7.68 10.03
N CYS A 201 20.88 -7.26 10.97
CA CYS A 201 20.86 -7.79 12.34
C CYS A 201 19.93 -9.02 12.45
N ARG A 202 20.34 -10.14 11.87
CA ARG A 202 19.88 -11.48 12.31
C ARG A 202 21.05 -12.45 12.19
N LEU A 203 22.03 -12.21 13.05
CA LEU A 203 23.35 -12.82 13.00
C LEU A 203 23.47 -13.85 14.11
N VAL A 204 23.80 -15.08 13.74
CA VAL A 204 24.23 -16.11 14.71
C VAL A 204 25.75 -16.10 14.71
N ALA A 205 26.37 -15.00 15.14
CA ALA A 205 27.81 -14.95 15.33
C ALA A 205 28.25 -13.81 16.25
N ARG A 206 29.41 -14.02 16.91
CA ARG A 206 30.16 -12.99 17.64
C ARG A 206 31.12 -12.32 16.67
N TYR A 207 31.19 -11.00 16.68
CA TYR A 207 32.11 -10.22 15.86
C TYR A 207 32.64 -9.06 16.68
N THR A 208 33.94 -8.78 16.56
CA THR A 208 34.70 -8.00 17.54
C THR A 208 35.38 -6.83 16.85
N LEU A 209 35.07 -5.60 17.24
CA LEU A 209 35.86 -4.41 16.89
C LEU A 209 36.78 -4.07 18.06
N MET A 210 38.08 -3.89 17.81
CA MET A 210 39.02 -3.39 18.83
C MET A 210 39.00 -4.18 20.15
N THR A 211 38.80 -5.51 20.09
CA THR A 211 38.63 -6.47 21.22
C THR A 211 37.28 -6.45 21.96
N LEU A 212 36.33 -5.60 21.57
CA LEU A 212 34.95 -5.57 22.10
C LEU A 212 33.92 -5.99 21.04
N PRO A 213 32.82 -6.68 21.42
CA PRO A 213 31.77 -7.04 20.49
C PRO A 213 31.16 -5.78 19.83
N LEU A 214 30.89 -5.83 18.53
CA LEU A 214 30.29 -4.71 17.79
C LEU A 214 28.92 -4.29 18.35
N MET A 215 28.22 -5.20 19.04
CA MET A 215 26.98 -4.92 19.77
C MET A 215 27.09 -3.94 20.94
N THR A 216 28.31 -3.58 21.33
CA THR A 216 28.59 -2.67 22.44
C THR A 216 28.66 -1.20 21.99
N PHE A 217 28.81 -0.95 20.68
CA PHE A 217 28.91 0.39 20.12
C PHE A 217 27.55 0.87 19.62
N ALA A 218 27.24 2.15 19.92
CA ALA A 218 26.06 2.87 19.44
C ALA A 218 26.31 3.40 18.02
#